data_AF-A0ABD3FAJ1-F1
#
_entry.id   AF-A0ABD3FAJ1-F1
#
_cell.length_a   1.000
_cell.length_b   1.000
_cell.length_c   1.000
_cell.angle_alpha   90.00
_cell.angle_beta   90.00
_cell.angle_gamma   90.00
#
_symmetry.space_group_name_H-M   'P 1'
#
loop_
_entity.id
_entity.type
_entity.pdbx_description
1 polymer ?
#
loop_
_entity_poly.entity_id
_entity_poly.type
_entity_poly.pdbx_seq_one_letter_code
_entity_poly.pdbx_strand_id
1 'polypeptide(L)'
;MKILSAQFPVESNITVEGENTYNGVPQKEIANRVPQFVEYIPQTDCHFEVLTTRETLEYAHKFVGGGLVERGPDTFSKGSAEENLAALTT
;
A
#
# COMPACT_ATOMS: atom_id res chain seq x y z
N MET A 1 8.79 11.24 6.20
CA MET A 1 7.72 10.90 5.23
C MET A 1 6.36 10.58 5.87
N LYS A 2 6.26 10.10 7.13
CA LYS A 2 4.98 9.73 7.78
C LYS A 2 3.89 10.81 7.79
N ILE A 3 4.26 12.10 7.77
CA ILE A 3 3.30 13.21 7.64
C ILE A 3 2.44 13.07 6.37
N LEU A 4 3.02 12.58 5.27
CA LEU A 4 2.34 12.38 3.98
C LEU A 4 1.41 11.16 3.94
N SER A 5 1.27 10.39 5.02
CA SER A 5 0.23 9.36 5.09
C SER A 5 -0.93 9.78 5.99
N ALA A 6 -0.90 11.00 6.55
CA ALA A 6 -1.83 11.47 7.57
C ALA A 6 -1.89 10.57 8.83
N GLN A 7 -0.92 9.67 9.02
CA GLN A 7 -0.82 8.77 10.18
C GLN A 7 0.16 9.29 11.24
N PHE A 8 0.76 10.46 11.02
CA PHE A 8 1.62 11.09 12.01
C PHE A 8 0.77 11.81 13.07
N PRO A 9 0.88 11.47 14.37
CA PRO A 9 0.12 12.14 15.42
C PRO A 9 0.67 13.55 15.59
N VAL A 10 -0.05 14.55 15.08
CA VAL A 10 0.28 15.96 15.31
C VAL A 10 -0.29 16.34 16.67
N GLU A 11 0.52 16.19 17.71
CA GLU A 11 0.20 16.60 19.08
C GLU A 11 0.64 18.06 19.34
N SER A 12 0.28 18.61 20.51
CA SER A 12 0.45 20.04 20.84
C SER A 12 1.88 20.56 20.83
N ASN A 13 2.88 19.68 20.85
CA ASN A 13 4.31 20.01 20.83
C ASN A 13 4.94 19.91 19.44
N ILE A 14 4.15 19.64 18.39
CA ILE A 14 4.67 19.44 17.04
C ILE A 14 4.11 20.51 16.10
N THR A 15 5.00 21.32 15.56
CA THR A 15 4.69 22.28 14.50
C THR A 15 5.07 21.68 13.16
N VAL A 16 4.09 21.54 12.26
CA VAL A 16 4.31 21.14 10.87
C VAL A 16 4.23 22.40 10.02
N GLU A 17 5.32 22.72 9.33
CA GLU A 17 5.40 23.86 8.41
C GLU A 17 5.14 23.42 6.96
N GLY A 18 4.61 24.33 6.16
CA GLY A 18 4.27 24.10 4.76
C GLY A 18 2.87 23.50 4.53
N GLU A 19 2.57 23.23 3.25
CA GLU A 19 1.29 22.67 2.81
C GLU A 19 1.52 21.41 1.97
N ASN A 20 0.71 20.39 2.24
CA ASN A 20 0.66 19.16 1.45
C ASN A 20 -0.65 19.12 0.68
N THR A 21 -0.59 18.80 -0.60
CA THR A 21 -1.77 18.60 -1.45
C THR A 21 -1.69 17.26 -2.16
N TYR A 22 -2.84 16.64 -2.39
CA TYR A 22 -2.97 15.47 -3.27
C TYR A 22 -3.82 15.90 -4.45
N ASN A 23 -3.22 15.98 -5.64
CA ASN A 23 -3.88 16.45 -6.86
C ASN A 23 -4.55 17.83 -6.68
N GLY A 24 -3.88 18.75 -6.00
CA GLY A 24 -4.39 20.09 -5.72
C GLY A 24 -5.38 20.19 -4.56
N VAL A 25 -5.80 19.07 -3.97
CA VAL A 25 -6.66 19.07 -2.78
C VAL A 25 -5.79 19.12 -1.52
N PRO A 26 -5.97 20.10 -0.62
CA PRO A 26 -5.24 20.16 0.64
C PRO A 26 -5.42 18.92 1.51
N GLN A 27 -4.32 18.37 2.04
CA GLN A 27 -4.33 17.17 2.89
C GLN A 27 -5.28 17.32 4.09
N LYS A 28 -5.37 18.53 4.66
CA LYS A 28 -6.23 18.83 5.83
C LYS A 28 -7.71 18.58 5.56
N GLU A 29 -8.16 18.74 4.32
CA GLU A 29 -9.57 18.51 3.92
C GLU A 29 -9.91 17.02 3.79
N ILE A 30 -8.91 16.20 3.52
CA ILE A 30 -9.05 14.75 3.28
C ILE A 30 -8.28 13.90 4.29
N ALA A 31 -7.86 14.46 5.42
CA ALA A 31 -6.95 13.83 6.38
C ALA A 31 -7.46 12.46 6.88
N ASN A 32 -8.77 12.32 7.08
CA ASN A 32 -9.38 11.05 7.53
C ASN A 32 -9.46 9.98 6.42
N ARG A 33 -9.27 10.37 5.16
CA ARG A 33 -9.35 9.49 3.98
C ARG A 33 -7.97 9.15 3.42
N VAL A 34 -6.99 10.05 3.57
CA VAL A 34 -5.60 9.83 3.09
C VAL A 34 -5.00 8.50 3.55
N PRO A 35 -5.15 8.04 4.81
CA PRO A 35 -4.61 6.74 5.24
C PRO A 35 -5.20 5.54 4.50
N GLN A 36 -6.36 5.68 3.86
CA GLN A 36 -7.00 4.62 3.08
C GLN A 36 -6.38 4.47 1.68
N PHE A 37 -5.68 5.51 1.20
CA PHE A 37 -5.11 5.57 -0.14
C PHE A 37 -3.57 5.57 -0.14
N VAL A 38 -2.95 5.81 1.02
CA VAL A 38 -1.51 5.97 1.14
C VAL A 38 -0.97 5.02 2.21
N GLU A 39 -0.09 4.12 1.79
CA GLU A 39 0.69 3.27 2.67
C GLU A 39 1.99 3.96 3.08
N TYR A 40 2.38 3.81 4.34
CA TYR A 40 3.65 4.28 4.86
C TYR A 40 4.44 3.10 5.42
N ILE A 41 5.62 2.87 4.86
CA ILE A 41 6.56 1.87 5.36
C ILE A 41 7.61 2.59 6.23
N PRO A 42 7.79 2.19 7.50
CA PRO A 42 8.81 2.76 8.36
C PRO A 42 10.22 2.39 7.90
N GLN A 43 11.23 3.14 8.37
CA GLN A 43 12.63 2.86 8.05
C GLN A 43 13.13 1.57 8.69
N THR A 44 12.66 1.28 9.90
CA THR A 44 12.96 0.03 10.60
C THR A 44 12.06 -1.07 10.07
N ASP A 45 12.67 -2.18 9.69
CA ASP A 45 11.93 -3.35 9.25
C ASP A 45 11.10 -3.94 10.40
N CYS A 46 9.92 -4.43 10.03
CA CYS A 46 9.01 -5.13 10.93
C CYS A 46 8.69 -6.48 10.29
N HIS A 47 9.70 -7.36 10.25
CA HIS A 47 9.54 -8.71 9.73
C HIS A 47 8.96 -9.65 10.79
N PHE A 48 8.18 -10.62 10.32
CA PHE A 48 7.72 -11.73 11.14
C PHE A 48 8.74 -12.86 11.04
N GLU A 49 9.64 -12.97 12.03
CA GLU A 49 10.76 -13.93 12.04
C GLU A 49 10.32 -15.40 11.94
N VAL A 50 9.09 -15.71 12.35
CA VAL A 50 8.51 -17.06 12.32
C VAL A 50 7.84 -17.41 10.99
N LEU A 51 7.60 -16.42 10.13
CA LEU A 51 6.92 -16.62 8.85
C LEU A 51 7.95 -16.70 7.72
N THR A 52 7.72 -17.62 6.80
CA THR A 52 8.41 -17.60 5.51
C THR A 52 8.02 -16.36 4.70
N THR A 53 8.81 -16.04 3.67
CA THR A 53 8.49 -14.95 2.74
C THR A 53 7.10 -15.11 2.13
N ARG A 54 6.72 -16.34 1.77
CA ARG A 54 5.40 -16.65 1.19
C ARG A 54 4.29 -16.33 2.19
N GLU A 55 4.40 -16.84 3.41
CA GLU A 55 3.39 -16.63 4.46
C GLU A 55 3.27 -15.15 4.83
N THR A 56 4.38 -14.39 4.84
CA THR A 56 4.37 -12.95 5.09
C THR A 56 3.59 -12.18 4.02
N LEU A 57 3.78 -12.53 2.74
CA LEU A 57 3.04 -11.91 1.64
C LEU A 57 1.56 -12.30 1.65
N GLU A 58 1.24 -13.56 1.93
CA GLU A 58 -0.14 -14.03 2.09
C GLU A 58 -0.83 -13.34 3.28
N TYR A 59 -0.11 -13.14 4.38
CA TYR A 59 -0.60 -12.39 5.54
C TYR A 59 -0.88 -10.93 5.16
N ALA A 60 0.10 -10.20 4.60
CA ALA A 60 -0.07 -8.82 4.18
C ALA A 60 -1.27 -8.65 3.23
N HIS A 61 -1.41 -9.56 2.25
CA HIS A 61 -2.53 -9.56 1.31
C HIS A 61 -3.90 -9.67 2.00
N LYS A 62 -4.05 -10.49 3.05
CA LYS A 62 -5.33 -10.64 3.77
C LYS A 62 -5.76 -9.36 4.51
N PHE A 63 -4.82 -8.52 4.94
CA PHE A 63 -5.10 -7.34 5.76
C PHE A 63 -5.19 -6.03 4.96
N VAL A 64 -4.51 -5.93 3.81
CA VAL A 64 -4.66 -4.80 2.88
C VAL A 64 -5.97 -5.00 2.11
N GLY A 65 -7.08 -4.54 2.69
CA GLY A 65 -8.47 -4.79 2.30
C GLY A 65 -8.91 -4.28 0.91
N GLY A 66 -8.00 -4.10 -0.04
CA GLY A 66 -8.32 -3.84 -1.45
C GLY A 66 -8.47 -5.11 -2.29
N GLY A 67 -8.03 -6.27 -1.77
CA GLY A 67 -7.76 -7.44 -2.61
C GLY A 67 -6.71 -7.12 -3.68
N LEU A 68 -6.10 -8.14 -4.29
CA LEU A 68 -5.67 -7.92 -5.66
C LEU A 68 -6.95 -7.66 -6.46
N VAL A 69 -7.03 -6.56 -7.22
CA VAL A 69 -7.92 -6.55 -8.40
C VAL A 69 -7.64 -7.89 -9.07
N GLU A 70 -8.65 -8.74 -9.26
CA GLU A 70 -8.44 -10.00 -9.97
C GLU A 70 -7.83 -9.62 -11.32
N ARG A 71 -6.51 -9.80 -11.41
CA ARG A 71 -5.74 -9.40 -12.56
C ARG A 71 -6.03 -10.49 -13.58
N GLY A 72 -7.06 -10.21 -14.38
CA GLY A 72 -7.52 -11.11 -15.41
C GLY A 72 -6.43 -11.41 -16.45
N PRO A 73 -6.73 -12.35 -17.37
CA PRO A 73 -5.87 -12.71 -18.50
C PRO A 73 -5.27 -11.50 -19.24
N ASP A 74 -5.99 -10.38 -19.27
CA ASP A 74 -5.62 -9.13 -19.94
C ASP A 74 -4.36 -8.46 -19.37
N THR A 75 -3.91 -8.85 -18.16
CA THR A 75 -2.71 -8.28 -17.53
C THR A 75 -1.42 -9.03 -17.88
N PHE A 76 -1.51 -10.25 -18.43
CA PHE A 76 -0.37 -11.06 -18.84
C PHE A 76 0.13 -10.63 -20.23
N SER A 77 0.95 -9.59 -20.27
CA SER A 77 1.45 -8.97 -21.52
C SER A 77 2.87 -9.38 -21.89
N LYS A 78 3.58 -10.12 -21.04
CA LYS A 78 5.02 -10.38 -21.18
C LYS A 78 5.42 -11.82 -21.48
N GLY A 79 4.54 -12.80 -21.31
CA GLY A 79 4.79 -14.21 -21.64
C GLY A 79 4.20 -14.60 -22.99
N SER A 80 4.59 -15.78 -23.50
CA SER A 80 3.92 -16.42 -24.62
C SER A 80 2.48 -16.80 -24.26
N ALA A 81 1.64 -17.07 -25.27
CA ALA A 81 0.24 -17.42 -25.05
C ALA A 81 0.09 -18.66 -24.14
N GLU A 82 0.96 -19.66 -24.30
CA GLU A 82 0.97 -20.88 -23.48
C GLU A 82 1.40 -20.60 -22.03
N GLU A 83 2.44 -19.79 -21.83
CA GLU A 83 2.92 -19.44 -20.49
C GLU A 83 1.87 -18.62 -19.70
N ASN A 84 1.17 -17.71 -20.39
CA ASN A 84 0.11 -16.91 -19.78
C ASN A 84 -1.11 -17.77 -19.42
N LEU A 85 -1.46 -18.75 -20.26
CA LEU A 85 -2.52 -19.73 -19.99
C LEU A 85 -2.18 -20.63 -18.79
N ALA A 86 -0.94 -21.10 -18.70
CA ALA A 86 -0.48 -21.90 -17.57
C ALA A 86 -0.55 -21.11 -16.25
N ALA A 87 -0.22 -19.82 -16.28
CA ALA A 87 -0.27 -18.95 -15.10
C ALA A 87 -1.70 -18.75 -14.52
N LEU A 88 -2.75 -18.95 -15.32
CA LEU A 88 -4.16 -18.83 -14.88
C LEU A 88 -4.68 -20.07 -14.13
N THR A 89 -3.98 -21.19 -14.18
CA THR A 89 -4.42 -22.47 -13.59
C THR A 89 -3.71 -22.81 -12.27
N THR A 90 -2.88 -21.90 -11.75
CA THR A 90 -2.13 -22.03 -10.49
C THR A 90 -2.75 -21.17 -9.40
#